data_AF-X1FMI8-F1
#
_entry.id   AF-X1FMI8-F1
#
_cell.length_a   1.000
_cell.length_b   1.000
_cell.length_c   1.000
_cell.angle_alpha   90.00
_cell.angle_beta   90.00
_cell.angle_gamma   90.00
#
_symmetry.space_group_name_H-M   'P 1'
#
loop_
_entity.id
_entity.type
_entity.pdbx_description
1 polymer ?
#
loop_
_entity_poly.entity_id
_entity_poly.type
_entity_poly.pdbx_seq_one_letter_code
_entity_poly.pdbx_strand_id
1 'polypeptide(L)'
;MKGKVLCVTFVVLVAALTGFAHAQDDVWISSTPYAYVSALAYDGDYLWIGSEWGLTRLDRASGNITSYNERLGHGITSVEMTALVVDPQGTVWIGTNGAGLVKFDGANWQVFNSESSALPNDT
;
A
#
# COMPACT_ATOMS: atom_id res chain seq x y z
N MET A 1 -40.05 -39.12 -31.15
CA MET A 1 -40.16 -38.03 -30.14
C MET A 1 -39.09 -38.20 -29.05
N LYS A 2 -37.81 -37.99 -29.36
CA LYS A 2 -36.70 -37.85 -28.39
C LYS A 2 -35.59 -37.11 -29.13
N GLY A 3 -35.27 -35.87 -28.77
CA GLY A 3 -34.25 -35.11 -29.49
C GLY A 3 -34.25 -33.59 -29.34
N LYS A 4 -35.15 -32.99 -28.53
CA LYS A 4 -35.19 -31.53 -28.34
C LYS A 4 -34.71 -31.04 -26.95
N VAL A 5 -34.33 -31.94 -26.06
CA VAL A 5 -33.98 -31.57 -24.66
C VAL A 5 -32.50 -31.26 -24.47
N LEU A 6 -31.60 -31.74 -25.34
CA LEU A 6 -30.15 -31.62 -25.14
C LEU A 6 -29.58 -30.23 -25.49
N CYS A 7 -30.24 -29.48 -26.38
CA CYS A 7 -29.74 -28.18 -26.86
C CYS A 7 -29.93 -27.05 -25.82
N VAL A 8 -31.00 -27.11 -25.02
CA VAL A 8 -31.30 -26.06 -24.01
C VAL A 8 -30.39 -26.20 -22.78
N THR A 9 -29.98 -27.42 -22.42
CA THR A 9 -29.11 -27.65 -21.25
C THR A 9 -27.67 -27.15 -21.47
N PHE A 10 -27.17 -27.16 -22.71
CA PHE A 10 -25.82 -26.70 -23.03
C PHE A 10 -25.68 -25.17 -23.00
N VAL A 11 -26.74 -24.43 -23.38
CA VAL A 11 -26.75 -22.96 -23.36
C VAL A 11 -26.78 -22.42 -21.93
N VAL A 12 -27.47 -23.10 -21.00
CA VAL A 12 -27.49 -22.70 -19.58
C VAL A 12 -26.12 -22.93 -18.91
N LEU A 13 -25.35 -23.93 -19.35
CA LEU A 13 -24.01 -24.21 -18.80
C LEU A 13 -22.97 -23.14 -19.21
N VAL A 14 -23.12 -22.54 -20.40
CA VAL A 14 -22.22 -21.47 -20.87
C VAL A 14 -22.54 -20.12 -20.22
N ALA A 15 -23.82 -19.84 -19.92
CA ALA A 15 -24.22 -18.63 -19.20
C ALA A 15 -23.80 -18.63 -17.71
N ALA A 16 -23.52 -19.81 -17.13
CA ALA A 16 -22.97 -19.93 -15.78
C ALA A 16 -21.44 -19.74 -15.72
N LEU A 17 -20.75 -19.68 -16.86
CA LEU A 17 -19.30 -19.51 -16.96
C LEU A 17 -18.85 -18.09 -17.28
N THR A 18 -19.77 -17.21 -17.68
CA THR A 18 -19.52 -15.76 -17.68
C THR A 18 -19.76 -15.23 -16.28
N GLY A 19 -18.89 -15.60 -15.34
CA GLY A 19 -18.81 -14.95 -14.05
C GLY A 19 -18.77 -13.45 -14.28
N PHE A 20 -19.75 -12.74 -13.73
CA PHE A 20 -19.81 -11.30 -13.75
C PHE A 20 -18.44 -10.77 -13.31
N ALA A 21 -17.74 -10.09 -14.21
CA ALA A 21 -16.67 -9.22 -13.78
C ALA A 21 -17.37 -8.11 -12.99
N HIS A 22 -17.43 -8.27 -11.67
CA HIS A 22 -17.74 -7.16 -10.79
C HIS A 22 -16.56 -6.21 -10.96
N ALA A 23 -16.72 -5.22 -11.84
CA ALA A 23 -15.96 -3.99 -11.68
C ALA A 23 -16.20 -3.58 -10.22
N GLN A 24 -15.13 -3.54 -9.43
CA GLN A 24 -15.17 -3.12 -8.05
C GLN A 24 -15.92 -1.78 -8.05
N ASP A 25 -17.02 -1.68 -7.31
CA ASP A 25 -17.70 -0.39 -7.15
C ASP A 25 -16.62 0.61 -6.68
N ASP A 26 -16.45 1.71 -7.41
CA ASP A 26 -15.46 2.75 -7.09
C ASP A 26 -15.84 3.40 -5.76
N VAL A 27 -15.53 2.73 -4.66
CA VAL A 27 -15.57 3.31 -3.33
C VAL A 27 -14.33 4.19 -3.27
N TRP A 28 -14.52 5.49 -3.53
CA TRP A 28 -13.50 6.50 -3.28
C TRP A 28 -13.24 6.59 -1.77
N ILE A 29 -12.38 5.73 -1.25
CA ILE A 29 -11.92 5.80 0.13
C ILE A 29 -10.84 6.88 0.21
N SER A 30 -11.21 8.06 0.70
CA SER A 30 -10.21 9.06 1.12
C SER A 30 -9.65 8.64 2.47
N SER A 31 -8.55 7.90 2.45
CA SER A 31 -7.88 7.40 3.65
C SER A 31 -6.87 8.38 4.24
N THR A 32 -6.63 9.51 3.56
CA THR A 32 -5.72 10.57 3.99
C THR A 32 -6.41 11.93 3.93
N PRO A 33 -7.49 12.16 4.71
CA PRO A 33 -8.11 13.48 4.75
C PRO A 33 -7.07 14.47 5.27
N TYR A 34 -6.68 15.43 4.41
CA TYR A 34 -5.77 16.56 4.68
C TYR A 34 -4.25 16.30 4.66
N ALA A 35 -3.79 15.23 4.01
CA ALA A 35 -2.35 14.96 3.85
C ALA A 35 -1.92 14.97 2.38
N TYR A 36 -0.87 15.71 2.04
CA TYR A 36 -0.22 15.58 0.74
C TYR A 36 0.46 14.22 0.64
N VAL A 37 0.09 13.43 -0.37
CA VAL A 37 0.76 12.18 -0.71
C VAL A 37 1.99 12.51 -1.52
N SER A 38 3.16 12.11 -1.03
CA SER A 38 4.46 12.43 -1.61
C SER A 38 5.15 11.22 -2.24
N ALA A 39 4.80 10.01 -1.81
CA ALA A 39 5.43 8.79 -2.30
C ALA A 39 4.48 7.58 -2.23
N LEU A 40 4.69 6.63 -3.15
CA LEU A 40 3.96 5.36 -3.20
C LEU A 40 4.93 4.22 -3.45
N ALA A 41 4.70 3.06 -2.83
CA ALA A 41 5.45 1.84 -3.13
C ALA A 41 4.54 0.60 -3.02
N TYR A 42 4.75 -0.37 -3.90
CA TYR A 42 4.01 -1.63 -3.90
C TYR A 42 4.78 -2.74 -3.21
N ASP A 43 4.06 -3.59 -2.49
CA ASP A 43 4.56 -4.83 -1.91
C ASP A 43 3.46 -5.91 -1.96
N GLY A 44 3.41 -6.65 -3.07
CA GLY A 44 2.34 -7.62 -3.34
C GLY A 44 0.95 -6.96 -3.32
N ASP A 45 0.10 -7.41 -2.40
CA ASP A 45 -1.25 -6.87 -2.18
C ASP A 45 -1.27 -5.58 -1.36
N TYR A 46 -0.11 -5.13 -0.85
CA TYR A 46 -0.01 -3.90 -0.09
C TYR A 46 0.41 -2.72 -0.97
N LEU A 47 -0.24 -1.58 -0.73
CA LEU A 47 0.22 -0.27 -1.18
C LEU A 47 0.68 0.53 0.03
N TRP A 48 1.95 0.92 0.02
CA TRP A 48 2.53 1.86 0.95
C TRP A 48 2.38 3.27 0.41
N ILE A 49 1.93 4.19 1.26
CA ILE A 49 1.60 5.57 0.95
C ILE A 49 2.35 6.46 1.94
N GLY A 50 3.31 7.22 1.43
CA GLY A 50 4.03 8.23 2.17
C GLY A 50 3.30 9.55 2.05
N SER A 51 3.10 10.21 3.17
CA SER A 51 2.44 11.51 3.24
C SER A 51 3.10 12.40 4.30
N GLU A 52 2.76 13.70 4.29
CA GLU A 52 3.18 14.64 5.34
C GLU A 52 2.84 14.16 6.76
N TRP A 53 1.82 13.32 6.90
CA TRP A 53 1.32 12.85 8.18
C TRP A 53 1.86 11.48 8.56
N GLY A 54 2.77 10.92 7.78
CA GLY A 54 3.40 9.63 8.03
C GLY A 54 3.09 8.58 6.95
N LEU A 55 3.36 7.33 7.31
CA LEU A 55 3.30 6.18 6.42
C LEU A 55 1.95 5.48 6.57
N THR A 56 1.30 5.12 5.48
CA THR A 56 0.07 4.32 5.48
C THR A 56 0.25 3.07 4.63
N ARG A 57 -0.21 1.94 5.13
CA ARG A 57 -0.29 0.67 4.40
C ARG A 57 -1.76 0.35 4.12
N LEU A 58 -2.09 0.21 2.85
CA LEU A 58 -3.38 -0.25 2.37
C LEU A 58 -3.26 -1.71 1.89
N ASP A 59 -4.05 -2.60 2.46
CA ASP A 59 -4.33 -3.91 1.86
C ASP A 59 -5.34 -3.72 0.73
N ARG A 60 -4.91 -3.97 -0.50
CA ARG A 60 -5.72 -3.74 -1.71
C ARG A 60 -6.79 -4.79 -1.92
N ALA A 61 -6.65 -5.97 -1.32
CA ALA A 61 -7.63 -7.05 -1.43
C ALA A 61 -8.79 -6.85 -0.44
N SER A 62 -8.48 -6.46 0.80
CA SER A 62 -9.48 -6.28 1.86
C SER A 62 -9.95 -4.83 2.06
N GLY A 63 -9.17 -3.86 1.58
CA GLY A 63 -9.39 -2.43 1.85
C GLY A 63 -8.94 -1.99 3.24
N ASN A 64 -8.31 -2.87 4.03
CA ASN A 64 -7.84 -2.54 5.38
C ASN A 64 -6.68 -1.54 5.33
N ILE A 65 -6.69 -0.59 6.27
CA ILE A 65 -5.71 0.49 6.34
C ILE A 65 -5.00 0.47 7.68
N THR A 66 -3.68 0.58 7.65
CA THR A 66 -2.84 0.75 8.83
C THR A 66 -2.01 2.01 8.67
N SER A 67 -2.09 2.95 9.60
CA SER A 67 -1.32 4.19 9.57
C SER A 67 -0.25 4.21 10.66
N TYR A 68 0.90 4.76 10.33
CA TYR A 68 2.06 4.92 11.20
C TYR A 68 2.46 6.39 11.23
N ASN A 69 2.30 7.03 12.39
CA ASN A 69 2.65 8.43 12.59
C ASN A 69 3.02 8.73 14.06
N GLU A 70 3.66 9.88 14.27
CA GLU A 70 4.14 10.31 15.60
C GLU A 70 3.01 10.44 16.62
N ARG A 71 1.84 10.94 16.19
CA ARG A 71 0.67 11.14 17.07
C ARG A 71 0.12 9.83 17.61
N LEU A 72 0.37 8.72 16.92
CA LEU A 72 0.02 7.37 17.38
C LEU A 72 1.10 6.76 18.29
N GLY A 73 2.22 7.45 18.51
CA GLY A 73 3.32 6.97 19.35
C GLY A 73 4.19 5.91 18.67
N HIS A 74 4.17 5.82 17.33
CA HIS A 74 4.85 4.75 16.59
C HIS A 74 6.36 4.98 16.41
N GLY A 75 6.95 6.00 17.05
CA GLY A 75 8.40 6.25 17.02
C GLY A 75 8.92 6.89 15.73
N ILE A 76 8.04 7.25 14.80
CA ILE A 76 8.39 8.11 13.67
C ILE A 76 8.23 9.57 14.11
N THR A 77 9.27 10.39 13.97
CA THR A 77 9.14 11.85 14.05
C THR A 77 8.45 12.34 12.80
N SER A 78 7.62 13.39 12.88
CA SER A 78 6.96 13.99 11.71
C SER A 78 7.99 14.46 10.67
N VAL A 79 8.39 13.56 9.78
CA VAL A 79 9.39 13.78 8.72
C VAL A 79 8.68 13.87 7.37
N GLU A 80 9.08 14.85 6.58
CA GLU A 80 8.60 14.98 5.20
C GLU A 80 9.18 13.82 4.38
N MET A 81 8.33 12.82 4.09
CA MET A 81 8.69 11.68 3.27
C MET A 81 8.79 12.12 1.81
N THR A 82 9.91 11.85 1.15
CA THR A 82 10.14 12.24 -0.25
C THR A 82 10.14 11.05 -1.19
N ALA A 83 10.42 9.86 -0.68
CA ALA A 83 10.49 8.63 -1.47
C ALA A 83 10.17 7.40 -0.62
N LEU A 84 9.66 6.35 -1.28
CA LEU A 84 9.44 5.04 -0.69
C LEU A 84 9.97 3.96 -1.64
N VAL A 85 10.62 2.94 -1.08
CA VAL A 85 10.91 1.69 -1.77
C VAL A 85 10.77 0.54 -0.78
N VAL A 86 10.23 -0.59 -1.26
CA VAL A 86 10.15 -1.82 -0.46
C VAL A 86 11.19 -2.80 -0.98
N ASP A 87 12.00 -3.35 -0.09
CA ASP A 87 12.97 -4.39 -0.45
C ASP A 87 12.32 -5.78 -0.53
N PRO A 88 13.01 -6.80 -1.08
CA PRO A 88 12.44 -8.14 -1.20
C PRO A 88 12.10 -8.84 0.12
N GLN A 89 12.52 -8.30 1.27
CA GLN A 89 12.19 -8.80 2.59
C GLN A 89 10.94 -8.13 3.17
N GLY A 90 10.32 -7.20 2.44
CA GLY A 90 9.17 -6.41 2.90
C GLY A 90 9.57 -5.22 3.78
N THR A 91 10.85 -4.87 3.86
CA THR A 91 11.30 -3.68 4.58
C THR A 91 10.98 -2.44 3.77
N VAL A 92 10.36 -1.45 4.41
CA VAL A 92 10.10 -0.15 3.80
C VAL A 92 11.27 0.79 4.07
N TRP A 93 11.89 1.28 3.01
CA TRP A 93 12.91 2.32 3.04
C TRP A 93 12.29 3.64 2.61
N ILE A 94 12.53 4.67 3.40
CA ILE A 94 11.85 5.96 3.33
C ILE A 94 12.93 7.04 3.19
N GLY A 95 12.93 7.72 2.04
CA GLY A 95 13.67 8.96 1.88
C GLY A 95 12.96 10.08 2.62
N THR A 96 13.72 10.92 3.33
CA THR A 96 13.17 12.05 4.08
C THR A 96 13.90 13.33 3.72
N ASN A 97 13.22 14.47 3.84
CA ASN A 97 13.86 15.77 3.76
C ASN A 97 14.34 16.21 5.16
N GLY A 98 15.61 15.95 5.47
CA GLY A 98 16.29 16.48 6.66
C GLY A 98 16.50 15.50 7.83
N ALA A 99 15.96 14.26 7.77
CA ALA A 99 16.21 13.23 8.80
C ALA A 99 17.07 12.06 8.30
N GLY A 100 17.52 12.09 7.05
CA GLY A 100 18.26 11.02 6.39
C GLY A 100 17.37 9.91 5.84
N LEU A 101 17.84 8.67 5.93
CA LEU A 101 17.15 7.48 5.44
C LEU A 101 16.50 6.74 6.61
N VAL A 102 15.20 6.46 6.51
CA VAL A 102 14.46 5.71 7.52
C VAL A 102 14.13 4.32 7.02
N LYS A 103 14.34 3.32 7.87
CA LYS A 103 14.01 1.91 7.63
C LYS A 103 12.90 1.48 8.57
N PHE A 104 11.88 0.81 8.03
CA PHE A 104 10.79 0.21 8.79
C PHE A 104 10.61 -1.26 8.41
N ASP A 105 10.72 -2.17 9.40
CA ASP A 105 10.63 -3.62 9.20
C ASP A 105 9.22 -4.20 9.47
N GLY A 106 8.23 -3.33 9.69
CA GLY A 106 6.87 -3.71 10.11
C GLY A 106 6.64 -3.60 11.62
N ALA A 107 7.70 -3.49 12.42
CA ALA A 107 7.62 -3.34 13.88
C ALA A 107 8.53 -2.22 14.42
N ASN A 108 9.76 -2.13 13.91
CA ASN A 108 10.81 -1.25 14.38
C ASN A 108 11.18 -0.20 13.34
N TRP A 109 11.55 0.97 13.85
CA TRP A 109 12.05 2.09 13.07
C TRP A 109 13.54 2.26 13.32
N GLN A 110 14.31 2.49 12.25
CA GLN A 110 15.72 2.81 12.33
C GLN A 110 16.03 4.01 11.42
N VAL A 111 16.79 4.96 11.94
CA VAL A 111 17.22 6.16 11.21
C VAL A 111 18.72 6.06 10.91
N PHE A 112 19.06 6.29 9.65
CA PHE A 112 20.43 6.45 9.17
C PHE A 112 20.61 7.90 8.74
N ASN A 113 21.51 8.61 9.39
CA ASN A 113 21.85 9.99 9.09
C ASN A 113 23.37 10.15 8.89
N SER A 114 23.82 11.34 8.60
CA SER A 114 25.22 11.68 8.35
C SER A 114 26.13 11.46 9.56
N GLU A 115 25.55 11.42 10.77
CA GLU A 115 26.28 11.15 12.02
C GLU A 115 26.36 9.65 12.34
N SER A 116 25.34 8.88 11.97
CA SER A 116 25.17 7.47 12.34
C SER A 116 25.51 6.49 11.22
N SER A 117 25.81 6.99 10.01
CA SER A 117 26.00 6.16 8.82
C SER A 117 27.00 6.78 7.84
N ALA A 118 27.17 6.15 6.67
CA ALA A 118 28.01 6.65 5.58
C ALA A 118 27.26 7.59 4.61
N LEU A 119 26.04 8.02 4.95
CA LEU A 119 25.30 8.96 4.12
C LEU A 119 26.00 10.32 4.09
N PRO A 120 26.09 10.96 2.92
CA PRO A 120 26.80 12.23 2.77
C PRO A 120 26.03 13.43 3.35
N ASN A 121 24.70 13.32 3.45
CA ASN A 121 23.80 14.31 4.02
C ASN A 121 22.48 13.65 4.45
N ASP A 122 21.59 14.46 5.06
CA ASP A 122 20.32 14.01 5.64
C ASP A 122 19.09 14.39 4.81
N THR A 123 19.27 14.80 3.55
CA THR A 123 18.25 15.42 2.68
C THR A 123 18.02 14.67 1.37
#